data_AF-G3I5D2-F1
#
_entry.id   AF-G3I5D2-F1
#
_cell.length_a   1.000
_cell.length_b   1.000
_cell.length_c   1.000
_cell.angle_alpha   90.00
_cell.angle_beta   90.00
_cell.angle_gamma   90.00
#
_symmetry.space_group_name_H-M   'P 1'
#
loop_
_entity.id
_entity.type
_entity.pdbx_description
1 polymer ?
#
loop_
_entity_poly.entity_id
_entity_poly.type
_entity_poly.pdbx_seq_one_letter_code
_entity_poly.pdbx_strand_id
1 'polypeptide(L)'
;MMSGRPGREPFKFLPDESRGLPPPKLNDPRLVYTGFLGYCAGLLNNALKGRPVLKAGLHRQLLYVTSFYFVGYFFLKRQEYWYAVRDHDMFGYMKLHPEDFPEKEKKTYGEILEVFHPVR
;
A
#
# COMPACT_ATOMS: atom_id res chain seq x y z
N MET A 1 -10.69 11.80 7.42
CA MET A 1 -9.52 12.56 7.90
C MET A 1 -8.90 13.42 6.80
N MET A 2 -8.47 12.89 5.64
CA MET A 2 -7.83 13.70 4.57
C MET A 2 -8.80 14.32 3.54
N SER A 3 -10.09 14.44 3.85
CA SER A 3 -11.09 14.99 2.94
C SER A 3 -10.97 16.51 2.75
N GLY A 4 -10.43 17.22 3.74
CA GLY A 4 -10.32 18.69 3.75
C GLY A 4 -8.92 19.25 3.46
N ARG A 5 -8.00 18.48 2.86
CA ARG A 5 -6.65 18.98 2.52
C ARG A 5 -6.78 20.19 1.56
N PRO A 6 -6.18 21.36 1.87
CA PRO A 6 -6.21 22.51 0.98
C PRO A 6 -5.54 22.16 -0.35
N GLY A 7 -6.12 22.59 -1.48
CA GLY A 7 -5.63 22.23 -2.82
C GLY A 7 -6.05 20.85 -3.33
N ARG A 8 -6.93 20.14 -2.61
CA ARG A 8 -7.50 18.87 -3.10
C ARG A 8 -8.43 19.12 -4.28
N GLU A 9 -8.06 18.60 -5.43
CA GLU A 9 -8.93 18.57 -6.61
C GLU A 9 -9.84 17.32 -6.55
N PRO A 10 -11.17 17.50 -6.55
CA PRO A 10 -12.09 16.36 -6.49
C PRO A 10 -11.95 15.47 -7.73
N PHE A 11 -12.24 14.17 -7.57
CA PHE A 11 -12.24 13.15 -8.63
C PHE A 11 -10.92 12.89 -9.37
N LYS A 12 -9.80 13.54 -9.01
CA LYS A 12 -8.48 13.15 -9.55
C LYS A 12 -7.95 11.89 -8.86
N PHE A 13 -7.86 10.80 -9.63
CA PHE A 13 -7.32 9.52 -9.15
C PHE A 13 -5.80 9.59 -8.91
N LEU A 14 -5.03 10.30 -9.72
CA LEU A 14 -3.61 10.55 -9.46
C LEU A 14 -3.35 12.03 -9.75
N PRO A 15 -3.10 12.87 -8.74
CA PRO A 15 -2.79 14.28 -8.96
C PRO A 15 -1.39 14.44 -9.53
N ASP A 16 -1.09 15.60 -10.14
CA ASP A 16 0.20 15.84 -10.80
C ASP A 16 1.39 15.77 -9.82
N GLU A 17 1.18 16.14 -8.55
CA GLU A 17 2.15 15.97 -7.44
C GLU A 17 2.64 14.51 -7.31
N SER A 18 1.77 13.52 -7.60
CA SER A 18 2.12 12.09 -7.51
C SER A 18 3.20 11.67 -8.50
N ARG A 19 3.47 12.48 -9.54
CA ARG A 19 4.55 12.21 -10.50
C ARG A 19 5.94 12.42 -9.91
N GLY A 20 6.05 13.16 -8.80
CA GLY A 20 7.31 13.31 -8.07
C GLY A 20 7.70 12.07 -7.27
N LEU A 21 6.78 11.13 -7.05
CA LEU A 21 7.05 9.89 -6.34
C LEU A 21 7.62 8.82 -7.29
N PRO A 22 8.57 7.99 -6.80
CA PRO A 22 9.05 6.86 -7.59
C PRO A 22 7.89 5.88 -7.83
N PRO A 23 7.61 5.49 -9.09
CA PRO A 23 6.52 4.56 -9.39
C PRO A 23 6.86 3.14 -8.91
N PRO A 24 5.84 2.30 -8.64
CA PRO A 24 6.06 0.90 -8.30
C PRO A 24 6.73 0.19 -9.47
N LYS A 25 7.68 -0.68 -9.16
CA LYS A 25 8.39 -1.48 -10.17
C LYS A 25 7.47 -2.57 -10.70
N LEU A 26 7.71 -3.00 -11.95
CA LEU A 26 6.93 -4.09 -12.56
C LEU A 26 7.10 -5.44 -11.82
N ASN A 27 8.22 -5.61 -11.11
CA ASN A 27 8.51 -6.77 -10.29
C ASN A 27 8.21 -6.55 -8.78
N ASP A 28 7.43 -5.53 -8.42
CA ASP A 28 7.00 -5.33 -7.04
C ASP A 28 6.21 -6.58 -6.56
N PRO A 29 6.55 -7.21 -5.42
CA PRO A 29 5.87 -8.40 -4.92
C PRO A 29 4.36 -8.16 -4.72
N ARG A 30 3.95 -6.94 -4.36
CA ARG A 30 2.54 -6.57 -4.20
C ARG A 30 1.80 -6.65 -5.53
N LEU A 31 2.44 -6.18 -6.60
CA LEU A 31 1.90 -6.20 -7.95
C LEU A 31 1.85 -7.63 -8.52
N VAL A 32 2.92 -8.42 -8.32
CA VAL A 32 2.95 -9.84 -8.69
C VAL A 32 1.83 -10.61 -7.98
N TYR A 33 1.61 -10.33 -6.69
CA TYR A 33 0.52 -10.92 -5.93
C TYR A 33 -0.86 -10.55 -6.47
N THR A 34 -1.08 -9.29 -6.90
CA THR A 34 -2.35 -8.91 -7.54
C THR A 34 -2.58 -9.66 -8.86
N GLY A 35 -1.53 -9.89 -9.66
CA GLY A 35 -1.59 -10.73 -10.85
C GLY A 35 -1.94 -12.19 -10.51
N PHE A 36 -1.36 -12.73 -9.43
CA PHE A 36 -1.70 -14.06 -8.92
C PHE A 36 -3.16 -14.17 -8.46
N LEU A 37 -3.72 -13.13 -7.82
CA LEU A 37 -5.15 -13.09 -7.51
C LEU A 37 -6.01 -13.14 -8.77
N GLY A 38 -5.59 -12.48 -9.86
CA GLY A 38 -6.23 -12.59 -11.17
C GLY A 38 -6.20 -14.03 -11.71
N TYR A 39 -5.07 -14.73 -11.56
CA TYR A 39 -4.97 -16.14 -11.92
C TYR A 39 -5.94 -17.01 -11.09
N CYS A 40 -5.98 -16.84 -9.77
CA CYS A 40 -6.92 -17.53 -8.88
C CYS A 40 -8.39 -17.27 -9.26
N ALA A 41 -8.74 -16.03 -9.63
CA ALA A 41 -10.07 -15.68 -10.12
C ALA A 41 -10.43 -16.42 -11.41
N GLY A 42 -9.46 -16.57 -12.33
CA GLY A 42 -9.61 -17.36 -13.54
C GLY A 42 -9.86 -18.85 -13.27
N LEU A 43 -9.11 -19.43 -12.32
CA LEU A 43 -9.31 -20.83 -11.89
C LEU A 43 -10.69 -21.04 -11.24
N LEU A 44 -11.08 -20.11 -10.36
CA LEU A 44 -12.38 -20.16 -9.68
C LEU A 44 -13.54 -20.04 -10.67
N ASN A 45 -13.44 -19.17 -11.67
CA ASN A 45 -14.46 -19.05 -12.73
C ASN A 45 -14.62 -20.34 -13.55
N ASN A 46 -13.52 -21.09 -13.77
CA ASN A 46 -13.59 -22.40 -14.43
C ASN A 46 -14.22 -23.45 -13.52
N ALA A 47 -13.87 -23.47 -12.23
CA ALA A 47 -14.42 -24.39 -11.24
C ALA A 47 -15.95 -24.21 -11.08
N LEU A 48 -16.42 -22.97 -10.97
CA LEU A 48 -17.85 -22.65 -10.87
C LEU A 48 -18.67 -23.10 -12.09
N LYS A 49 -18.03 -23.19 -13.26
CA LYS A 49 -18.67 -23.59 -14.52
C LYS A 49 -18.55 -25.09 -14.81
N GLY A 50 -18.02 -25.88 -13.88
CA GLY A 50 -17.80 -27.32 -14.07
C GLY A 50 -16.81 -27.63 -15.20
N ARG A 51 -15.92 -26.70 -15.56
CA ARG A 51 -14.93 -26.85 -16.63
C ARG A 51 -13.60 -27.37 -16.05
N PRO A 52 -12.74 -28.03 -16.83
CA PRO A 52 -11.42 -28.44 -16.35
C PRO A 52 -10.59 -27.21 -15.97
N VAL A 53 -10.33 -27.06 -14.68
CA VAL A 53 -9.82 -25.83 -14.02
C VAL A 53 -8.55 -25.29 -14.67
N LEU A 54 -7.57 -26.17 -14.93
CA LEU A 54 -6.25 -25.80 -15.44
C LEU A 54 -6.17 -25.71 -16.98
N LYS A 55 -7.04 -26.44 -17.70
CA LYS A 55 -6.91 -26.59 -19.17
C LYS A 55 -7.85 -25.67 -19.95
N ALA A 56 -9.00 -25.32 -19.38
CA ALA A 56 -10.00 -24.54 -20.09
C ALA A 56 -9.64 -23.05 -20.11
N GLY A 57 -9.58 -22.46 -21.32
CA GLY A 57 -9.65 -21.01 -21.49
C GLY A 57 -8.40 -20.24 -21.06
N LEU A 58 -7.22 -20.65 -21.54
CA LEU A 58 -5.94 -19.95 -21.30
C LEU A 58 -6.01 -18.45 -21.64
N HIS A 59 -6.67 -18.09 -22.74
CA HIS A 59 -6.91 -16.69 -23.13
C HIS A 59 -7.68 -15.90 -22.06
N ARG A 60 -8.61 -16.54 -21.34
CA ARG A 60 -9.36 -15.90 -20.24
C ARG A 60 -8.49 -15.74 -19.02
N GLN A 61 -7.70 -16.77 -18.67
CA GLN A 61 -6.76 -16.69 -17.55
C GLN A 61 -5.74 -15.57 -17.77
N LEU A 62 -5.19 -15.46 -18.98
CA LEU A 62 -4.28 -14.37 -19.36
C LEU A 62 -4.98 -13.00 -19.24
N LEU A 63 -6.24 -12.89 -19.67
CA LEU A 63 -7.03 -11.66 -19.51
C LEU A 63 -7.25 -11.31 -18.03
N TYR A 64 -7.59 -12.28 -17.18
CA TYR A 64 -7.76 -12.03 -15.74
C TYR A 64 -6.46 -11.57 -15.08
N VAL A 65 -5.32 -12.20 -15.39
CA VAL A 65 -4.02 -11.79 -14.85
C VAL A 65 -3.65 -10.39 -15.31
N THR A 66 -3.75 -10.10 -16.62
CA THR A 66 -3.39 -8.79 -17.18
C THR A 66 -4.29 -7.67 -16.69
N SER A 67 -5.60 -7.90 -16.57
CA SER A 67 -6.53 -6.91 -16.02
C SER A 67 -6.27 -6.62 -14.54
N PHE A 68 -6.08 -7.64 -13.71
CA PHE A 68 -5.75 -7.46 -12.30
C PHE A 68 -4.39 -6.77 -12.11
N TYR A 69 -3.41 -7.13 -12.91
CA TYR A 69 -2.08 -6.50 -12.89
C TYR A 69 -2.17 -5.02 -13.29
N PHE A 70 -2.89 -4.69 -14.36
CA PHE A 70 -3.08 -3.31 -14.81
C PHE A 70 -3.79 -2.47 -13.76
N VAL A 71 -4.92 -2.96 -13.23
CA VAL A 71 -5.69 -2.26 -12.21
C VAL A 71 -4.86 -2.13 -10.92
N GLY A 72 -4.23 -3.22 -10.48
CA GLY A 72 -3.37 -3.27 -9.31
C GLY A 72 -2.22 -2.26 -9.36
N TYR A 73 -1.61 -2.04 -10.53
CA TYR A 73 -0.56 -1.04 -10.72
C TYR A 73 -1.02 0.38 -10.35
N PHE A 74 -2.18 0.81 -10.84
CA PHE A 74 -2.73 2.14 -10.54
C PHE A 74 -3.17 2.25 -9.08
N PHE A 75 -3.72 1.19 -8.50
CA PHE A 75 -4.06 1.17 -7.08
C PHE A 75 -2.83 1.30 -6.18
N LEU A 76 -1.74 0.58 -6.47
CA LEU A 76 -0.49 0.70 -5.73
C LEU A 76 0.09 2.12 -5.84
N LYS A 77 0.07 2.71 -7.03
CA LYS A 77 0.51 4.09 -7.24
C LYS A 77 -0.32 5.10 -6.43
N ARG A 78 -1.65 4.92 -6.36
CA ARG A 78 -2.54 5.73 -5.51
C ARG A 78 -2.23 5.53 -4.03
N GLN A 79 -1.99 4.28 -3.62
CA GLN A 79 -1.68 3.93 -2.23
C GLN A 79 -0.38 4.61 -1.77
N GLU A 80 0.68 4.52 -2.56
CA GLU A 80 1.97 5.16 -2.26
C GLU A 80 1.83 6.68 -2.17
N TYR A 81 1.08 7.29 -3.09
CA TYR A 81 0.77 8.71 -3.00
C TYR A 81 0.04 9.07 -1.70
N TRP A 82 -0.95 8.28 -1.31
CA TRP A 82 -1.73 8.56 -0.11
C TRP A 82 -0.89 8.49 1.17
N TYR A 83 0.01 7.52 1.28
CA TYR A 83 0.95 7.43 2.40
C TYR A 83 2.01 8.54 2.37
N ALA A 84 2.53 8.90 1.19
CA ALA A 84 3.47 10.01 1.08
C ALA A 84 2.85 11.33 1.55
N VAL A 85 1.60 11.61 1.17
CA VAL A 85 0.86 12.79 1.64
C VAL A 85 0.65 12.75 3.14
N ARG A 86 0.32 11.58 3.71
CA ARG A 86 0.15 11.43 5.16
C ARG A 86 1.40 11.78 5.91
N ASP A 87 2.53 11.26 5.45
CA ASP A 87 3.80 11.47 6.14
C ASP A 87 4.28 12.92 5.95
N HIS A 88 4.05 13.51 4.77
CA HIS A 88 4.28 14.93 4.52
C HIS A 88 3.49 15.83 5.49
N ASP A 89 2.18 15.61 5.61
CA ASP A 89 1.31 16.41 6.47
C ASP A 89 1.67 16.21 7.96
N MET A 90 2.04 14.98 8.36
CA MET A 90 2.51 14.67 9.71
C MET A 90 3.81 15.42 10.06
N PHE A 91 4.83 15.33 9.20
CA PHE A 91 6.10 16.04 9.42
C PHE A 91 5.94 17.55 9.35
N GLY A 92 5.06 18.04 8.46
CA GLY A 92 4.70 19.45 8.39
C GLY A 92 4.08 19.92 9.71
N TYR A 93 3.15 19.16 10.28
CA TYR A 93 2.52 19.48 11.56
C TYR A 93 3.52 19.50 12.72
N MET A 94 4.37 18.48 12.83
CA MET A 94 5.42 18.40 13.87
C MET A 94 6.40 19.57 13.80
N LYS A 95 6.74 20.02 12.58
CA LYS A 95 7.64 21.17 12.39
C LYS A 95 7.00 22.50 12.79
N LEU A 96 5.68 22.63 12.62
CA LEU A 96 4.94 23.85 12.97
C LEU A 96 4.68 23.97 14.48
N HIS A 97 4.61 22.83 15.20
CA HIS A 97 4.29 22.78 16.63
C HIS A 97 5.38 22.03 17.42
N PRO A 98 6.62 22.56 17.52
CA PRO A 98 7.68 21.92 18.29
C PRO A 98 7.35 21.80 19.79
N GLU A 99 6.48 22.65 20.33
CA GLU A 99 5.99 22.63 21.72
C GLU A 99 5.17 21.39 22.07
N ASP A 100 4.42 20.86 21.10
CA ASP A 100 3.62 19.63 21.28
C ASP A 100 4.51 18.38 21.23
N PHE A 101 5.67 18.48 20.57
CA PHE A 101 6.61 17.38 20.34
C PHE A 101 8.01 17.66 20.91
N PRO A 102 8.15 17.86 22.23
CA PRO A 102 9.46 18.08 22.83
C PRO A 102 10.36 16.85 22.67
N GLU A 103 11.63 17.07 22.33
CA GLU A 103 12.63 16.00 22.31
C GLU A 103 12.86 15.50 23.75
N LYS A 104 12.43 14.27 24.02
CA LYS A 104 12.68 13.62 25.31
C LYS A 104 14.14 13.16 25.37
N GLU A 105 14.81 13.48 26.47
CA GLU A 105 16.15 12.96 26.75
C GLU A 105 16.11 11.42 26.78
N LYS A 106 16.95 10.81 25.94
CA LYS A 106 17.06 9.35 25.82
C LYS A 106 17.99 8.84 26.93
N LYS A 107 17.40 8.39 28.04
CA LYS A 107 18.13 7.75 29.14
C LYS A 107 18.73 6.41 28.69
N THR A 108 19.96 6.14 29.13
CA THR A 108 20.62 4.86 28.83
C THR A 108 20.10 3.77 29.77
N TYR A 109 20.21 2.49 29.38
CA TYR A 109 19.85 1.35 30.25
C TYR A 109 20.66 1.28 31.56
N GLY A 110 21.76 2.05 31.67
CA GLY A 110 22.48 2.21 32.93
C GLY A 110 21.70 3.01 33.99
N GLU A 111 20.77 3.86 33.56
CA GLU A 111 19.92 4.70 34.42
C GLU A 111 18.52 4.11 34.66
N ILE A 112 18.13 3.11 33.86
CA ILE A 112 16.79 2.51 33.87
C ILE A 112 16.86 1.17 34.60
N LEU A 113 16.16 1.04 35.72
CA LEU A 113 16.00 -0.24 36.43
C LEU A 113 14.64 -0.86 36.07
N GLU A 114 14.67 -1.88 35.23
CA GLU A 114 13.49 -2.67 34.90
C GLU A 114 13.31 -3.81 35.90
N VAL A 115 12.05 -4.17 36.19
CA VAL A 115 11.74 -5.30 37.07
C VAL A 115 11.94 -6.59 36.29
N PHE A 116 12.88 -7.44 36.75
CA PHE A 116 13.09 -8.75 36.16
C PHE A 116 12.06 -9.77 36.66
N HIS A 117 11.25 -10.31 35.74
CA HIS A 117 10.29 -11.38 36.02
C HIS A 117 10.85 -12.73 35.50
N PRO A 118 11.46 -13.57 36.36
CA PRO A 118 12.00 -14.86 35.92
C PRO A 118 10.88 -15.82 35.52
N VAL A 119 11.09 -16.56 34.43
CA VAL A 119 10.23 -17.70 34.06
C VAL A 119 10.59 -18.87 34.97
N ARG A 120 9.61 -19.35 35.74
CA ARG A 120 9.72 -20.49 36.67
C ARG A 120 8.75 -21.59 36.27
#